data_AF-A0A8I2KM26-F1
#
_entry.id   AF-A0A8I2KM26-F1
#
_cell.length_a   1.000
_cell.length_b   1.000
_cell.length_c   1.000
_cell.angle_alpha   90.00
_cell.angle_beta   90.00
_cell.angle_gamma   90.00
#
_symmetry.space_group_name_H-M   'P 1'
#
loop_
_entity.id
_entity.type
_entity.pdbx_description
1 polymer ?
#
loop_
_entity_poly.entity_id
_entity_poly.type
_entity_poly.pdbx_seq_one_letter_code
_entity_poly.pdbx_strand_id
1 'polypeptide(L)'
;MGNLFLKERENWTAWIIWSLIGCTATVALSSYTSEIWMGLLAPILVLGLLTTWMSYTKRFDFSRAFKVLSTVVLFSSIPVIIEKVLPAKNAVIGMIDSGIIVIAMVIASCIFAYIAKRPKQYY
;
A
#
# COMPACT_ATOMS: atom_id res chain seq x y z
N MET A 1 -23.44 4.80 23.33
CA MET A 1 -23.91 4.20 22.05
C MET A 1 -24.18 5.28 20.98
N GLY A 2 -23.24 6.21 20.74
CA GLY A 2 -23.48 7.38 19.87
C GLY A 2 -22.70 7.43 18.54
N ASN A 3 -21.88 6.42 18.22
CA ASN A 3 -20.98 6.45 17.05
C ASN A 3 -21.30 5.42 15.95
N LEU A 4 -22.45 4.74 16.04
CA LEU A 4 -22.86 3.76 15.02
C LEU A 4 -23.45 4.39 13.75
N PHE A 5 -23.87 5.66 13.82
CA PHE A 5 -24.56 6.37 12.72
C PHE A 5 -23.68 7.29 11.88
N LEU A 6 -22.44 7.55 12.28
CA LEU A 6 -21.43 8.23 11.44
C LEU A 6 -20.44 7.21 10.88
N LYS A 7 -20.93 6.05 10.42
CA LYS A 7 -20.14 5.14 9.57
C LYS A 7 -20.09 5.77 8.18
N GLU A 8 -19.33 6.85 8.07
CA GLU A 8 -19.09 7.60 6.85
C GLU A 8 -18.64 6.62 5.75
N ARG A 9 -19.33 6.66 4.61
CA ARG A 9 -19.12 5.74 3.48
C ARG A 9 -17.67 5.87 3.03
N GLU A 10 -16.93 4.77 3.01
CA GLU A 10 -15.55 4.77 2.54
C GLU A 10 -15.50 5.37 1.12
N ASN A 11 -14.74 6.46 0.96
CA ASN A 11 -14.62 7.11 -0.33
C ASN A 11 -13.58 6.37 -1.18
N TRP A 12 -14.02 5.28 -1.82
CA TRP A 12 -13.18 4.41 -2.64
C TRP A 12 -12.50 5.15 -3.80
N THR A 13 -13.10 6.23 -4.32
CA THR A 13 -12.47 7.03 -5.37
C THR A 13 -11.19 7.71 -4.88
N ALA A 14 -11.16 8.21 -3.64
CA ALA A 14 -9.97 8.82 -3.06
C ALA A 14 -8.82 7.80 -2.94
N TRP A 15 -9.11 6.57 -2.54
CA TRP A 15 -8.10 5.51 -2.43
C TRP A 15 -7.56 5.07 -3.80
N ILE A 16 -8.42 5.03 -4.82
CA ILE A 16 -7.99 4.77 -6.20
C ILE A 16 -7.07 5.89 -6.71
N ILE A 17 -7.38 7.16 -6.42
CA ILE A 17 -6.52 8.30 -6.77
C ILE A 17 -5.14 8.17 -6.10
N TRP A 18 -5.10 7.81 -4.82
CA TRP A 18 -3.83 7.54 -4.13
C TRP A 18 -3.04 6.38 -4.75
N SER A 19 -3.73 5.34 -5.21
CA SER A 19 -3.11 4.22 -5.93
C SER A 19 -2.49 4.67 -7.25
N LEU A 20 -3.19 5.55 -7.97
CA LEU A 20 -2.70 6.13 -9.23
C LEU A 20 -1.47 7.02 -8.98
N ILE A 21 -1.48 7.85 -7.94
CA ILE A 21 -0.34 8.67 -7.53
C ILE A 21 0.86 7.79 -7.19
N GLY A 22 0.66 6.70 -6.45
CA GLY A 22 1.74 5.78 -6.15
C GLY A 22 2.26 5.04 -7.39
N CYS A 23 1.39 4.72 -8.34
CA CYS A 23 1.78 4.12 -9.62
C CYS A 23 2.66 5.09 -10.45
N THR A 24 2.24 6.34 -10.60
CA THR A 24 3.02 7.34 -11.35
C THR A 24 4.36 7.64 -10.67
N ALA A 25 4.38 7.74 -9.34
CA ALA A 25 5.62 7.90 -8.58
C ALA A 25 6.58 6.70 -8.79
N THR A 26 6.05 5.49 -8.85
CA THR A 26 6.83 4.26 -9.03
C THR A 26 7.45 4.18 -10.43
N VAL A 27 6.69 4.51 -11.48
CA VAL A 27 7.20 4.59 -12.87
C VAL A 27 8.29 5.65 -12.98
N ALA A 28 8.04 6.84 -12.40
CA ALA A 28 9.03 7.91 -12.39
C ALA A 28 10.34 7.46 -11.72
N LEU A 29 10.27 6.82 -10.55
CA LEU A 29 11.47 6.34 -9.85
C LEU A 29 12.20 5.21 -10.59
N SER A 30 11.43 4.32 -11.23
CA SER A 30 11.98 3.18 -11.97
C SER A 30 12.71 3.60 -13.24
N SER A 31 12.39 4.77 -13.79
CA SER A 31 13.11 5.37 -14.92
C SER A 31 14.53 5.82 -14.56
N TYR A 32 14.79 6.15 -13.29
CA TYR A 32 16.10 6.62 -12.82
C TYR A 32 16.94 5.51 -12.18
N THR A 33 16.37 4.33 -11.91
CA THR A 33 17.00 3.30 -11.09
C THR A 33 16.88 1.91 -11.71
N SER A 34 17.99 1.16 -11.77
CA SER A 34 17.98 -0.24 -12.21
C SER A 34 17.46 -1.19 -11.12
N GLU A 35 17.68 -0.83 -9.85
CA GLU A 35 17.48 -1.68 -8.68
C GLU A 35 16.00 -1.82 -8.27
N ILE A 36 15.56 -3.06 -8.04
CA ILE A 36 14.19 -3.39 -7.62
C ILE A 36 13.84 -2.71 -6.28
N TRP A 37 14.76 -2.75 -5.32
CA TRP A 37 14.55 -2.17 -3.99
C TRP A 37 14.25 -0.67 -4.02
N MET A 38 14.87 0.06 -4.97
CA MET A 38 14.59 1.48 -5.13
C MET A 38 13.19 1.72 -5.71
N GLY A 39 12.76 0.90 -6.69
CA GLY A 39 11.39 0.95 -7.20
C GLY A 39 10.33 0.73 -6.12
N LEU A 40 10.62 -0.11 -5.10
CA LEU A 40 9.72 -0.37 -3.98
C LEU A 40 9.66 0.76 -2.94
N LEU A 41 10.57 1.75 -2.98
CA LEU A 41 10.52 2.90 -2.06
C LEU A 41 9.29 3.76 -2.28
N ALA A 42 8.88 3.98 -3.54
CA ALA A 42 7.71 4.78 -3.87
C ALA A 42 6.41 4.26 -3.21
N PRO A 43 6.01 2.98 -3.34
CA PRO A 43 4.82 2.47 -2.67
C PRO A 43 4.95 2.47 -1.14
N ILE A 44 6.15 2.28 -0.59
CA ILE A 44 6.38 2.36 0.87
C ILE A 44 6.23 3.80 1.39
N LEU A 45 6.67 4.80 0.64
CA LEU A 45 6.49 6.21 1.02
C LEU A 45 5.01 6.60 0.99
N VAL A 46 4.26 6.15 -0.03
CA VAL A 46 2.81 6.35 -0.11
C VAL A 46 2.10 5.71 1.09
N LEU A 47 2.52 4.51 1.50
CA LEU A 47 2.06 3.88 2.74
C LEU A 47 2.33 4.74 3.97
N GLY A 48 3.55 5.26 4.12
CA GLY A 48 3.92 6.12 5.24
C GLY A 48 3.04 7.37 5.33
N LEU A 49 2.79 8.02 4.20
CA LEU A 49 1.91 9.19 4.12
C LEU A 49 0.45 8.84 4.46
N LEU A 50 -0.06 7.74 3.92
CA LEU A 50 -1.43 7.30 4.23
C LEU A 50 -1.59 6.88 5.68
N THR A 51 -0.59 6.23 6.27
CA THR A 51 -0.65 5.74 7.65
C THR A 51 -0.55 6.87 8.66
N THR A 52 0.31 7.86 8.41
CA THR A 52 0.35 9.09 9.21
C THR A 52 -0.97 9.84 9.13
N TRP A 53 -1.57 9.95 7.94
CA TRP A 53 -2.89 10.57 7.79
C TRP A 53 -4.01 9.79 8.51
N MET A 54 -4.04 8.47 8.38
CA MET A 54 -5.00 7.61 9.09
C MET A 54 -4.81 7.66 10.62
N SER A 55 -3.56 7.73 11.09
CA SER A 55 -3.23 7.87 12.50
C SER A 55 -3.67 9.23 13.06
N TYR A 56 -3.49 10.31 12.29
CA TYR A 56 -3.95 11.65 12.68
C TYR A 56 -5.47 11.74 12.81
N THR A 57 -6.21 11.17 11.86
CA THR A 57 -7.68 11.22 11.89
C THR A 57 -8.28 10.36 13.00
N LYS A 58 -7.58 9.33 13.48
CA LYS A 58 -8.03 8.38 14.53
C LYS A 58 -9.41 7.75 14.23
N ARG A 59 -9.78 7.64 12.95
CA ARG A 59 -11.09 7.16 12.49
C ARG A 59 -11.12 5.68 12.13
N PHE A 60 -9.97 5.06 11.88
CA PHE A 60 -9.90 3.74 11.25
C PHE A 60 -9.65 2.61 12.25
N ASP A 61 -10.45 1.55 12.13
CA ASP A 61 -10.16 0.25 12.73
C ASP A 61 -9.07 -0.48 11.93
N PHE A 62 -8.34 -1.39 12.58
CA PHE A 62 -7.26 -2.17 11.96
C PHE A 62 -7.69 -2.82 10.63
N SER A 63 -8.85 -3.50 10.61
CA SER A 63 -9.32 -4.20 9.41
C SER A 63 -9.60 -3.24 8.24
N ARG A 64 -10.11 -2.03 8.51
CA ARG A 64 -10.35 -1.03 7.45
C ARG A 64 -9.05 -0.42 6.96
N ALA A 65 -8.16 -0.04 7.89
CA ALA A 65 -6.84 0.48 7.54
C ALA A 65 -6.06 -0.55 6.70
N PHE A 66 -6.04 -1.81 7.13
CA PHE A 66 -5.39 -2.89 6.39
C PHE A 66 -5.95 -3.04 4.97
N LYS A 67 -7.28 -3.12 4.83
CA LYS A 67 -7.93 -3.26 3.51
C LYS A 67 -7.54 -2.14 2.56
N VAL A 68 -7.57 -0.89 3.03
CA VAL A 68 -7.24 0.28 2.20
C VAL A 68 -5.74 0.27 1.86
N LEU A 69 -4.88 0.14 2.86
CA LEU A 69 -3.43 0.18 2.67
C LEU A 69 -2.94 -0.96 1.77
N SER A 70 -3.47 -2.18 1.95
CA SER A 70 -3.13 -3.32 1.09
C SER A 70 -3.55 -3.06 -0.34
N THR A 71 -4.76 -2.53 -0.57
CA THR A 71 -5.21 -2.24 -1.95
C THR A 71 -4.32 -1.20 -2.63
N VAL A 72 -4.04 -0.08 -1.96
CA VAL A 72 -3.25 1.01 -2.54
C VAL A 72 -1.85 0.52 -2.91
N VAL A 73 -1.19 -0.20 -2.01
CA VAL A 73 0.17 -0.69 -2.24
C VAL A 73 0.24 -1.70 -3.35
N LEU A 74 -0.69 -2.66 -3.39
CA LEU A 74 -0.69 -3.68 -4.42
C LEU A 74 -0.79 -3.02 -5.79
N PHE A 75 -1.73 -2.07 -5.97
CA PHE A 75 -1.85 -1.32 -7.22
C PHE A 75 -0.61 -0.48 -7.53
N SER A 76 -0.02 0.20 -6.55
CA SER A 76 1.19 1.00 -6.76
C SER A 76 2.45 0.15 -7.03
N SER A 77 2.47 -1.13 -6.64
CA SER A 77 3.60 -2.04 -6.90
C SER A 77 3.56 -2.71 -8.28
N ILE A 78 2.43 -2.65 -9.00
CA ILE A 78 2.27 -3.25 -10.34
C ILE A 78 3.37 -2.79 -11.32
N PRO A 79 3.73 -1.50 -11.42
CA PRO A 79 4.77 -1.05 -12.35
C PRO A 79 6.12 -1.72 -12.08
N VAL A 80 6.50 -1.92 -10.80
CA VAL A 80 7.76 -2.61 -10.46
C VAL A 80 7.75 -4.04 -10.98
N ILE A 81 6.63 -4.75 -10.83
CA ILE A 81 6.49 -6.12 -11.31
C ILE A 81 6.59 -6.15 -12.85
N ILE A 82 5.93 -5.22 -13.53
CA ILE A 82 5.94 -5.16 -15.00
C ILE A 82 7.33 -4.82 -15.53
N GLU A 83 7.98 -3.81 -14.98
CA GLU A 83 9.24 -3.31 -15.53
C GLU A 83 10.45 -4.14 -15.14
N LYS A 84 10.45 -4.75 -13.95
CA LYS A 84 11.63 -5.41 -13.39
C LYS A 84 11.52 -6.93 -13.32
N VAL A 85 10.31 -7.47 -13.19
CA VAL A 85 10.10 -8.91 -12.97
C VAL A 85 9.66 -9.63 -14.25
N LEU A 86 8.79 -9.04 -15.07
CA LEU A 86 8.40 -9.63 -16.36
C LEU A 86 9.54 -9.82 -17.38
N PRO A 87 10.59 -8.97 -17.50
CA PRO A 87 11.68 -9.22 -18.44
C PRO A 87 12.61 -10.37 -18.00
N ALA A 88 12.27 -11.13 -16.95
CA ALA A 88 13.03 -12.31 -16.55
C ALA A 88 13.07 -13.36 -17.67
N LYS A 89 14.28 -13.83 -18.00
CA LYS A 89 14.49 -14.89 -19.01
C LYS A 89 13.73 -16.18 -18.69
N ASN A 90 13.49 -16.44 -17.40
CA ASN A 90 12.76 -17.60 -16.90
C ASN A 90 11.45 -17.15 -16.24
N ALA A 91 10.32 -17.50 -16.84
CA ALA A 91 9.00 -17.12 -16.34
C ALA A 91 8.73 -17.62 -14.91
N VAL A 92 9.25 -18.81 -14.54
CA VAL A 92 9.09 -19.38 -13.19
C VAL A 92 9.78 -18.52 -12.13
N ILE A 93 10.98 -17.99 -12.44
CA ILE A 93 11.72 -17.12 -11.52
C ILE A 93 10.97 -15.79 -11.34
N GLY A 94 10.48 -15.21 -12.43
CA GLY A 94 9.66 -13.99 -12.35
C GLY A 94 8.35 -14.18 -11.56
N MET A 95 7.71 -15.35 -11.66
CA MET A 95 6.53 -15.66 -10.83
C MET A 95 6.87 -15.76 -9.34
N ILE A 96 8.01 -16.37 -9.00
CA ILE A 96 8.47 -16.47 -7.61
C ILE A 96 8.81 -15.07 -7.06
N ASP A 97 9.56 -14.27 -7.80
CA ASP A 97 9.99 -12.93 -7.38
C ASP A 97 8.79 -11.98 -7.20
N SER A 98 7.83 -12.01 -8.12
CA SER A 98 6.58 -11.24 -7.97
C SER A 98 5.76 -11.72 -6.77
N GLY A 99 5.69 -13.02 -6.52
CA GLY A 99 5.08 -13.59 -5.32
C GLY A 99 5.71 -13.09 -4.04
N ILE A 100 7.05 -13.05 -3.97
CA ILE A 100 7.80 -12.53 -2.83
C ILE A 100 7.49 -11.05 -2.61
N ILE A 101 7.48 -10.23 -3.68
CA ILE A 101 7.16 -8.80 -3.60
C ILE A 101 5.74 -8.58 -3.06
N VAL A 102 4.76 -9.32 -3.57
CA VAL A 102 3.36 -9.23 -3.11
C VAL A 102 3.25 -9.59 -1.62
N ILE A 103 3.88 -10.68 -1.19
CA ILE A 103 3.88 -11.11 0.22
C ILE A 103 4.53 -10.03 1.10
N ALA A 104 5.69 -9.51 0.69
CA ALA A 104 6.40 -8.46 1.42
C ALA A 104 5.54 -7.20 1.57
N MET A 105 4.83 -6.80 0.52
CA MET A 105 3.93 -5.65 0.53
C MET A 105 2.70 -5.84 1.42
N VAL A 106 2.14 -7.05 1.45
CA VAL A 106 1.06 -7.39 2.39
C VAL A 106 1.55 -7.32 3.83
N ILE A 107 2.74 -7.86 4.14
CA ILE A 107 3.35 -7.77 5.47
C ILE A 107 3.60 -6.32 5.86
N ALA A 108 4.15 -5.50 4.96
CA ALA A 108 4.32 -4.07 5.19
C ALA A 108 2.98 -3.40 5.52
N SER A 109 1.93 -3.66 4.74
CA SER A 109 0.60 -3.10 4.98
C SER A 109 0.01 -3.52 6.34
N CYS A 110 0.31 -4.73 6.83
CA CYS A 110 -0.06 -5.15 8.18
C CYS A 110 0.62 -4.30 9.27
N ILE A 111 1.93 -4.08 9.15
CA ILE A 111 2.71 -3.27 10.11
C ILE A 111 2.17 -1.84 10.14
N PHE A 112 1.96 -1.27 8.96
CA PHE A 112 1.43 0.07 8.78
C PHE A 112 -0.01 0.21 9.28
N ALA A 113 -0.86 -0.79 9.06
CA ALA A 113 -2.21 -0.83 9.62
C ALA A 113 -2.20 -0.94 11.15
N TYR A 114 -1.22 -1.61 11.74
CA TYR A 114 -1.05 -1.68 13.19
C TYR A 114 -0.69 -0.31 13.77
N ILE A 115 0.18 0.44 13.10
CA ILE A 115 0.55 1.82 13.49
C ILE A 115 -0.64 2.79 13.33
N ALA A 116 -1.43 2.63 12.27
CA ALA A 116 -2.59 3.47 12.00
C ALA A 116 -3.79 3.18 12.93
N LYS A 117 -3.80 2.04 13.63
CA LYS A 117 -4.91 1.61 14.47
C LYS A 117 -5.10 2.56 15.66
N ARG A 118 -6.34 3.00 15.87
CA ARG A 118 -6.74 3.75 17.08
C ARG A 118 -6.47 2.94 18.36
N PRO A 119 -5.90 3.54 19.44
CA PRO A 119 -5.80 2.86 20.73
C PRO A 119 -7.21 2.50 21.25
N LYS A 120 -7.36 1.28 21.78
CA LYS A 120 -8.64 0.84 22.37
C LYS A 120 -8.95 1.76 23.55
N GLN A 121 -10.06 2.50 23.45
CA GLN A 121 -10.60 3.24 24.59
C GLN A 121 -11.28 2.21 25.49
N TYR A 122 -10.60 1.82 26.58
CA TYR A 122 -11.23 1.09 27.68
C TYR A 122 -12.01 2.13 28.49
N TYR A 123 -13.31 2.22 28.22
CA TYR A 123 -14.29 2.83 29.11
C TYR A 123 -15.18 1.72 29.64
#